data_AF-A0A2S7XRN4-F1
#
_entry.id   AF-A0A2S7XRN4-F1
#
_cell.length_a   1.000
_cell.length_b   1.000
_cell.length_c   1.000
_cell.angle_alpha   90.00
_cell.angle_beta   90.00
_cell.angle_gamma   90.00
#
_symmetry.space_group_name_H-M   'P 1'
#
loop_
_entity.id
_entity.type
_entity.pdbx_description
1 polymer ?
#
loop_
_entity_poly.entity_id
_entity_poly.type
_entity_poly.pdbx_seq_one_letter_code
_entity_poly.pdbx_strand_id
1 'polypeptide(L)'
;MSDSLRFLRSYLHWASIAALLLFLPATHAAGLNDTGITTCSNATNGLPCPVAGFPGQDAEFGSNSFDFTKLDAAGNDLPATATDHTCVRDNVTGLIGK
;
A
#
# COMPACT_ATOMS: atom_id res chain seq x y z
N MET A 1 21.23 21.39 -44.03
CA MET A 1 21.41 20.00 -43.50
C MET A 1 21.65 19.94 -42.00
N SER A 2 22.39 20.88 -41.37
CA SER A 2 22.67 20.89 -39.91
C SER A 2 21.41 20.97 -39.02
N ASP A 3 20.42 21.81 -39.34
CA ASP A 3 19.28 22.05 -38.43
C ASP A 3 18.24 20.93 -38.41
N SER A 4 18.09 20.22 -39.53
CA SER A 4 17.18 19.08 -39.62
C SER A 4 17.67 17.88 -38.78
N LEU A 5 18.99 17.68 -38.68
CA LEU A 5 19.58 16.67 -37.79
C LEU A 5 19.44 17.02 -36.29
N ARG A 6 19.43 18.31 -35.94
CA ARG A 6 19.22 18.76 -34.54
C ARG A 6 17.79 18.49 -34.09
N PHE A 7 16.82 18.69 -34.98
CA PHE A 7 15.41 18.44 -34.71
C PHE A 7 15.12 16.95 -34.50
N LEU A 8 15.67 16.08 -35.36
CA LEU A 8 15.56 14.63 -35.19
C LEU A 8 16.20 14.13 -33.90
N ARG A 9 17.40 14.61 -33.55
CA ARG A 9 18.07 14.24 -32.30
C ARG A 9 17.21 14.60 -31.09
N SER A 10 16.67 15.81 -31.05
CA SER A 10 15.77 16.24 -29.97
C SER A 10 14.57 15.30 -29.85
N TYR A 11 13.93 14.97 -30.97
CA TYR A 11 12.77 14.08 -31.00
C TYR A 11 13.09 12.68 -30.46
N LEU A 12 14.23 12.10 -30.84
CA LEU A 12 14.69 10.81 -30.33
C LEU A 12 15.02 10.85 -28.82
N HIS A 13 15.58 11.94 -28.32
CA HIS A 13 15.86 12.10 -26.88
C HIS A 13 14.56 12.16 -26.07
N TRP A 14 13.57 12.96 -26.50
CA TRP A 14 12.27 13.04 -25.82
C TRP A 14 11.45 11.75 -25.93
N ALA A 15 11.52 11.05 -27.09
CA ALA A 15 10.89 9.74 -27.25
C ALA A 15 11.51 8.67 -26.34
N SER A 16 12.84 8.70 -26.15
CA SER A 16 13.54 7.78 -25.25
C SER A 16 13.20 8.03 -23.78
N ILE A 17 13.08 9.30 -23.36
CA ILE A 17 12.66 9.67 -22.00
C ILE A 17 11.21 9.24 -21.75
N ALA A 18 10.31 9.50 -22.70
CA ALA A 18 8.91 9.07 -22.60
C ALA A 18 8.78 7.54 -22.53
N ALA A 19 9.59 6.81 -23.31
CA ALA A 19 9.65 5.35 -23.25
C ALA A 19 10.18 4.85 -21.90
N LEU A 20 11.18 5.53 -21.31
CA LEU A 20 11.75 5.17 -20.01
C LEU A 20 10.74 5.34 -18.85
N LEU A 21 9.86 6.33 -18.93
CA LEU A 21 8.81 6.55 -17.92
C LEU A 21 7.73 5.45 -17.92
N LEU A 22 7.56 4.72 -19.03
CA LEU A 22 6.64 3.57 -19.12
C LEU A 22 7.17 2.32 -18.42
N PHE A 23 8.47 2.27 -18.10
CA PHE A 23 9.11 1.15 -17.40
C PHE A 23 9.30 1.40 -15.90
N LEU A 24 8.86 2.55 -15.37
CA LEU A 24 8.83 2.78 -13.94
C LEU A 24 7.66 1.97 -13.34
N PRO A 25 7.93 0.96 -12.49
CA PRO A 25 6.84 0.32 -11.76
C PRO A 25 6.18 1.36 -10.88
N ALA A 26 4.86 1.51 -11.01
CA ALA A 26 4.09 2.32 -10.08
C ALA A 26 4.22 1.69 -8.68
N THR A 27 5.00 2.32 -7.80
CA THR A 27 5.00 1.97 -6.38
C THR A 27 3.70 2.48 -5.80
N HIS A 28 2.71 1.59 -5.76
CA HIS A 28 1.45 1.86 -5.09
C HIS A 28 1.77 2.04 -3.61
N ALA A 29 1.53 3.23 -3.07
CA ALA A 29 1.33 3.38 -1.63
C ALA A 29 0.02 2.66 -1.31
N ALA A 30 0.11 1.35 -1.15
CA ALA A 30 -1.03 0.53 -0.80
C ALA A 30 -1.45 0.94 0.63
N GLY A 31 -2.77 0.96 0.88
CA GLY A 31 -3.36 1.67 2.02
C GLY A 31 -2.69 1.32 3.36
N LEU A 32 -2.70 2.25 4.31
CA LEU A 32 -2.22 1.93 5.65
C LEU A 32 -3.13 0.90 6.30
N ASN A 33 -2.56 0.00 7.10
CA ASN A 33 -3.36 -0.84 7.99
C ASN A 33 -4.10 0.04 8.99
N ASP A 34 -5.37 -0.30 9.21
CA ASP A 34 -6.18 0.20 10.30
C ASP A 34 -6.14 -0.76 11.49
N THR A 35 -6.59 -0.34 12.67
CA THR A 35 -6.59 -1.24 13.84
C THR A 35 -7.66 -2.33 13.76
N GLY A 36 -8.59 -2.23 12.81
CA GLY A 36 -9.75 -3.11 12.68
C GLY A 36 -10.91 -2.72 13.59
N ILE A 37 -10.82 -1.57 14.28
CA ILE A 37 -11.93 -1.00 15.05
C ILE A 37 -12.93 -0.39 14.06
N THR A 38 -14.07 -1.05 13.90
CA THR A 38 -15.13 -0.62 12.96
C THR A 38 -16.28 0.15 13.62
N THR A 39 -16.16 0.43 14.91
CA THR A 39 -17.18 1.17 15.68
C THR A 39 -16.55 2.23 16.56
N CYS A 40 -17.28 3.31 16.80
CA CYS A 40 -16.85 4.40 17.68
C CYS A 40 -17.21 4.09 19.13
N SER A 41 -16.58 4.81 20.06
CA SER A 41 -16.85 4.67 21.50
C SER A 41 -16.95 6.03 22.19
N ASN A 42 -17.61 6.06 23.34
CA ASN A 42 -17.51 7.10 24.36
C ASN A 42 -17.39 6.42 25.74
N ALA A 43 -18.21 6.77 26.72
CA ALA A 43 -18.39 5.94 27.92
C ALA A 43 -19.00 4.54 27.61
N THR A 44 -19.51 4.34 26.40
CA THR A 44 -20.05 3.08 25.86
C THR A 44 -19.33 2.74 24.55
N ASN A 45 -19.04 1.46 24.33
CA ASN A 45 -18.39 0.95 23.11
C ASN A 45 -19.42 0.55 22.03
N GLY A 46 -18.97 0.36 20.79
CA GLY A 46 -19.79 -0.26 19.75
C GLY A 46 -20.81 0.68 19.09
N LEU A 47 -20.55 1.99 19.14
CA LEU A 47 -21.46 3.01 18.61
C LEU A 47 -21.24 3.23 17.11
N PRO A 48 -22.28 3.64 16.36
CA PRO A 48 -22.10 4.13 15.01
C PRO A 48 -21.31 5.45 15.03
N CYS A 49 -20.45 5.63 14.03
CA CYS A 49 -19.67 6.84 13.85
C CYS A 49 -20.42 7.89 13.00
N PRO A 50 -20.18 9.21 13.20
CA PRO A 50 -19.30 9.81 14.21
C PRO A 50 -19.98 9.94 15.58
N VAL A 51 -19.19 10.03 16.65
CA VAL A 51 -19.70 10.28 18.00
C VAL A 51 -19.45 11.73 18.41
N ALA A 52 -20.53 12.47 18.71
CA ALA A 52 -20.43 13.88 19.09
C ALA A 52 -19.57 14.08 20.34
N GLY A 53 -18.63 15.02 20.29
CA GLY A 53 -17.66 15.28 21.37
C GLY A 53 -16.45 14.33 21.37
N PHE A 54 -16.45 13.29 20.53
CA PHE A 54 -15.35 12.34 20.36
C PHE A 54 -15.02 12.16 18.87
N PRO A 55 -14.65 13.24 18.16
CA PRO A 55 -14.29 13.17 16.74
C PRO A 55 -12.92 12.52 16.57
N GLY A 56 -12.68 11.99 15.38
CA GLY A 56 -11.38 11.50 14.96
C GLY A 56 -11.06 10.09 15.45
N GLN A 57 -12.09 9.28 15.71
CA GLN A 57 -11.90 7.90 16.12
C GLN A 57 -11.48 7.02 14.94
N ASP A 58 -10.82 5.90 15.25
CA ASP A 58 -10.26 4.98 14.25
C ASP A 58 -11.30 4.55 13.21
N ALA A 59 -12.48 4.14 13.69
CA ALA A 59 -13.62 3.73 12.89
C ALA A 59 -14.19 4.82 11.94
N GLU A 60 -13.80 6.09 12.09
CA GLU A 60 -14.18 7.17 11.18
C GLU A 60 -13.30 7.23 9.92
N PHE A 61 -12.10 6.63 9.95
CA PHE A 61 -11.12 6.69 8.86
C PHE A 61 -10.63 5.32 8.39
N GLY A 62 -10.78 4.30 9.23
CA GLY A 62 -10.39 2.93 8.95
C GLY A 62 -11.09 2.36 7.72
N SER A 63 -10.31 2.05 6.68
CA SER A 63 -10.82 1.48 5.42
C SER A 63 -10.37 0.03 5.21
N ASN A 64 -9.26 -0.37 5.82
CA ASN A 64 -8.62 -1.67 5.63
C ASN A 64 -8.28 -2.32 6.98
N SER A 65 -9.00 -3.39 7.35
CA SER A 65 -8.59 -4.24 8.49
C SER A 65 -7.23 -4.89 8.21
N PHE A 66 -6.50 -5.25 9.26
CA PHE A 66 -5.30 -6.06 9.17
C PHE A 66 -5.51 -7.33 8.33
N ASP A 67 -4.69 -7.50 7.28
CA ASP A 67 -4.63 -8.70 6.44
C ASP A 67 -3.16 -9.11 6.27
N PHE A 68 -2.81 -10.29 6.77
CA PHE A 68 -1.43 -10.75 6.89
C PHE A 68 -1.25 -12.18 6.39
N THR A 69 -0.16 -12.42 5.67
CA THR A 69 0.30 -13.76 5.28
C THR A 69 1.63 -14.09 5.94
N LYS A 70 1.70 -15.21 6.65
CA LYS A 70 2.94 -15.75 7.21
C LYS A 70 3.84 -16.25 6.08
N LEU A 71 5.14 -16.03 6.19
CA LEU A 71 6.12 -16.47 5.21
C LEU A 71 7.24 -17.31 5.84
N ASP A 72 7.72 -18.30 5.08
CA ASP A 72 8.94 -19.04 5.42
C ASP A 72 10.22 -18.24 5.13
N ALA A 73 11.39 -18.84 5.37
CA ALA A 73 12.67 -18.18 5.16
C ALA A 73 13.00 -17.88 3.69
N ALA A 74 12.34 -18.56 2.74
CA ALA A 74 12.45 -18.30 1.31
C ALA A 74 11.40 -17.28 0.82
N GLY A 75 10.50 -16.82 1.71
CA GLY A 75 9.43 -15.89 1.38
C GLY A 75 8.17 -16.53 0.81
N ASN A 76 8.01 -17.86 0.94
CA ASN A 76 6.81 -18.54 0.47
C ASN A 76 5.67 -18.39 1.47
N ASP A 77 4.44 -18.29 0.95
CA ASP A 77 3.22 -18.24 1.75
C ASP A 77 3.03 -19.52 2.58
N LEU A 78 2.80 -19.32 3.88
CA LEU A 78 2.49 -20.37 4.83
C LEU A 78 1.00 -20.35 5.19
N PRO A 79 0.42 -21.49 5.57
CA PRO A 79 -0.96 -21.54 6.04
C PRO A 79 -1.13 -20.72 7.32
N ALA A 80 -2.34 -20.16 7.53
CA ALA A 80 -2.66 -19.37 8.72
C ALA A 80 -2.40 -20.12 10.04
N THR A 81 -2.55 -21.45 10.02
CA THR A 81 -2.33 -22.35 11.16
C THR A 81 -0.85 -22.68 11.43
N ALA A 82 0.09 -22.24 10.59
CA ALA A 82 1.52 -22.47 10.80
C ALA A 82 1.96 -21.89 12.15
N THR A 83 2.61 -22.72 12.98
CA THR A 83 3.14 -22.31 14.28
C THR A 83 4.49 -21.59 14.14
N ASP A 84 5.27 -21.96 13.12
CA ASP A 84 6.55 -21.34 12.79
C ASP A 84 6.46 -20.55 11.49
N HIS A 85 7.08 -19.37 11.48
CA HIS A 85 7.23 -18.50 10.33
C HIS A 85 8.49 -17.65 10.51
N THR A 86 9.07 -17.19 9.40
CA THR A 86 10.26 -16.32 9.44
C THR A 86 9.88 -14.85 9.38
N CYS A 87 8.86 -14.49 8.61
CA CYS A 87 8.38 -13.12 8.47
C CYS A 87 6.87 -13.11 8.18
N VAL A 88 6.29 -11.92 8.15
CA VAL A 88 4.89 -11.68 7.79
C VAL A 88 4.85 -10.62 6.69
N ARG A 89 4.08 -10.91 5.64
CA ARG A 89 3.69 -9.91 4.65
C ARG A 89 2.36 -9.30 5.02
N ASP A 90 2.33 -8.00 5.02
CA ASP A 90 1.11 -7.21 5.02
C ASP A 90 0.52 -7.20 3.61
N ASN A 91 -0.69 -7.74 3.45
CA ASN A 91 -1.36 -7.80 2.16
C ASN A 91 -1.99 -6.45 1.76
N VAL A 92 -2.18 -5.54 2.71
CA VAL A 92 -2.66 -4.17 2.46
C VAL A 92 -1.54 -3.29 1.95
N THR A 93 -0.36 -3.27 2.58
CA THR A 93 0.76 -2.40 2.15
C THR A 93 1.76 -3.08 1.20
N GLY A 94 1.81 -4.41 1.18
CA GLY A 94 2.85 -5.19 0.50
C GLY A 94 4.20 -5.24 1.25
N LEU A 95 4.29 -4.62 2.43
CA LEU A 95 5.52 -4.61 3.22
C LEU A 95 5.74 -5.97 3.90
N ILE A 96 7.02 -6.36 4.02
CA ILE A 96 7.43 -7.61 4.70
C ILE A 96 8.22 -7.23 5.96
N GLY A 97 7.74 -7.69 7.12
CA GLY A 97 8.36 -7.51 8.43
C GLY A 97 8.80 -8.84 9.04
N LYS A 98 9.87 -8.83 9.83
CA LYS A 98 10.42 -10.00 10.52
C LYS A 98 10.05 -9.99 12.00
#